data_AF-A0A6I7P9D7-F1
#
_entry.id   AF-A0A6I7P9D7-F1
#
_cell.length_a   1.000
_cell.length_b   1.000
_cell.length_c   1.000
_cell.angle_alpha   90.00
_cell.angle_beta   90.00
_cell.angle_gamma   90.00
#
_symmetry.space_group_name_H-M   'P 1'
#
loop_
_entity.id
_entity.type
_entity.pdbx_description
1 polymer ?
#
loop_
_entity_poly.entity_id
_entity_poly.type
_entity_poly.pdbx_seq_one_letter_code
_entity_poly.pdbx_strand_id
1 'polypeptide(L)'
;MPDQTGRLSAEDRKLILNWLQSKGKNHDCPVCSSNKWMIGDHLIAGRIHALDPHAIARENYPQVVLVCTNCAHTRYFMAVPMGLVLANDLGP
;
A
#
# COMPACT_ATOMS: atom_id res chain seq x y z
N MET A 1 11.68 -4.49 -4.25
CA MET A 1 11.54 -4.68 -2.81
C MET A 1 11.87 -3.33 -2.18
N PRO A 2 10.97 -2.76 -1.38
CA PRO A 2 11.19 -1.48 -0.70
C PRO A 2 12.45 -1.53 0.17
N ASP A 3 13.08 -0.38 0.38
CA ASP A 3 14.28 -0.30 1.22
C ASP A 3 13.96 -0.45 2.73
N GLN A 4 14.98 -0.38 3.59
CA GLN A 4 14.83 -0.51 5.05
C GLN A 4 13.95 0.58 5.69
N THR A 5 13.64 1.65 4.98
CA THR A 5 12.74 2.73 5.41
C THR A 5 11.34 2.58 4.82
N GLY A 6 11.10 1.53 4.03
CA GLY A 6 9.85 1.28 3.31
C GLY A 6 9.71 2.11 2.05
N ARG A 7 10.77 2.77 1.56
CA ARG A 7 10.72 3.62 0.37
C ARG A 7 10.59 2.77 -0.89
N LEU A 8 9.70 3.19 -1.79
CA LEU A 8 9.44 2.52 -3.06
C LEU A 8 10.47 2.90 -4.12
N SER A 9 11.09 1.90 -4.73
CA SER A 9 11.96 2.09 -5.90
C SER A 9 11.15 2.35 -7.19
N ALA A 10 11.85 2.64 -8.30
CA ALA A 10 11.21 2.76 -9.61
C ALA A 10 10.59 1.43 -10.06
N GLU A 11 11.25 0.31 -9.75
CA GLU A 11 10.80 -1.05 -10.03
C GLU A 11 9.55 -1.40 -9.22
N ASP A 12 9.52 -1.03 -7.94
CA ASP A 12 8.34 -1.21 -7.08
C ASP A 12 7.13 -0.46 -7.65
N ARG A 13 7.32 0.79 -8.10
CA ARG A 13 6.26 1.58 -8.74
C ARG A 13 5.76 0.94 -10.02
N LYS A 14 6.66 0.40 -10.85
CA LYS A 14 6.28 -0.34 -12.05
C LYS A 14 5.44 -1.57 -11.71
N LEU A 15 5.82 -2.30 -10.65
CA LEU A 15 5.08 -3.46 -10.18
C LEU A 15 3.67 -3.06 -9.68
N ILE A 16 3.56 -1.97 -8.93
CA ILE A 16 2.27 -1.41 -8.48
C ILE A 16 1.39 -1.04 -9.66
N LEU A 17 1.93 -0.33 -10.66
CA LEU A 17 1.18 0.06 -11.86
C LEU A 17 0.68 -1.15 -12.64
N ASN A 18 1.53 -2.15 -12.85
CA ASN A 18 1.16 -3.39 -13.53
C ASN A 18 0.09 -4.16 -12.75
N TRP A 19 0.22 -4.23 -11.42
CA TRP A 19 -0.78 -4.87 -10.56
C TRP A 19 -2.12 -4.14 -10.66
N LEU A 20 -2.13 -2.81 -10.59
CA LEU A 20 -3.35 -2.01 -10.74
C LEU A 20 -4.02 -2.25 -12.09
N GLN A 21 -3.26 -2.19 -13.19
CA GLN A 21 -3.77 -2.47 -14.54
C GLN A 21 -4.38 -3.88 -14.67
N SER A 22 -3.87 -4.85 -13.90
CA SER A 22 -4.44 -6.20 -13.87
C SER A 22 -5.77 -6.31 -13.10
N LYS A 23 -6.17 -5.27 -12.35
CA LYS A 23 -7.36 -5.27 -11.50
C LYS A 23 -8.41 -4.28 -12.01
N GLY A 24 -9.65 -4.76 -12.15
CA GLY A 24 -10.79 -3.91 -12.48
C GLY A 24 -10.80 -3.43 -13.93
N LYS A 25 -11.87 -2.71 -14.30
CA LYS A 25 -12.06 -2.13 -15.66
C LYS A 25 -11.79 -0.62 -15.71
N ASN A 26 -11.99 0.08 -14.59
CA ASN A 26 -11.70 1.49 -14.41
C ASN A 26 -11.10 1.74 -13.01
N HIS A 27 -10.29 2.80 -12.92
CA HIS A 27 -9.68 3.23 -11.65
C HIS A 27 -10.22 4.57 -11.16
N ASP A 28 -11.35 5.03 -11.70
CA ASP A 28 -11.94 6.33 -11.36
C ASP A 28 -12.09 6.51 -9.85
N CYS A 29 -11.80 7.71 -9.37
CA CYS A 29 -11.99 8.10 -7.98
C CYS A 29 -13.48 8.01 -7.62
N PRO A 30 -13.85 7.32 -6.51
CA PRO A 30 -15.25 7.15 -6.16
C PRO A 30 -15.88 8.43 -5.61
N VAL A 31 -15.06 9.46 -5.31
CA VAL A 31 -15.50 10.74 -4.74
C VAL A 31 -15.70 11.81 -5.81
N CYS A 32 -14.79 11.90 -6.80
CA CYS A 32 -14.79 12.99 -7.78
C CYS A 32 -14.70 12.54 -9.25
N SER A 33 -14.73 11.22 -9.50
CA SER A 33 -14.66 10.61 -10.84
C SER A 33 -13.38 10.88 -11.64
N SER A 34 -12.41 11.64 -11.13
CA SER A 34 -11.08 11.77 -11.73
C SER A 34 -10.33 10.43 -11.73
N ASN A 35 -9.59 10.14 -12.79
CA ASN A 35 -8.73 8.95 -12.89
C ASN A 35 -7.23 9.27 -12.74
N LYS A 36 -6.90 10.39 -12.09
CA LYS A 36 -5.52 10.79 -11.82
C LYS A 36 -5.13 10.40 -10.40
N TRP A 37 -4.12 9.54 -10.30
CA TRP A 37 -3.61 8.99 -9.04
C TRP A 37 -2.12 9.20 -8.91
N MET A 38 -1.69 9.50 -7.69
CA MET A 38 -0.31 9.50 -7.25
C MET A 38 -0.07 8.27 -6.37
N ILE A 39 1.04 7.58 -6.57
CA ILE A 39 1.51 6.52 -5.66
C ILE A 39 2.40 7.19 -4.61
N GLY A 40 2.10 6.97 -3.32
CA GLY A 40 2.92 7.46 -2.21
C GLY A 40 4.37 6.96 -2.29
N ASP A 41 5.30 7.62 -1.61
CA ASP A 41 6.73 7.31 -1.73
C ASP A 41 7.18 6.13 -0.85
N HIS A 42 6.40 5.79 0.15
CA HIS A 42 6.71 4.74 1.12
C HIS A 42 5.51 3.80 1.27
N LEU A 43 5.79 2.56 1.63
CA LEU A 43 4.80 1.71 2.26
C LEU A 43 4.39 2.31 3.60
N ILE A 44 3.11 2.23 3.91
CA ILE A 44 2.61 2.57 5.23
C ILE A 44 2.16 1.31 5.94
N ALA A 45 2.29 1.31 7.26
CA ALA A 45 1.63 0.33 8.10
C ALA A 45 1.16 1.01 9.38
N GLY A 46 -0.10 0.77 9.74
CA GLY A 46 -0.61 1.21 11.03
C GLY A 46 -0.03 0.32 12.13
N ARG A 47 0.26 0.93 13.29
CA ARG A 47 0.46 0.14 14.51
C ARG A 47 -0.87 -0.46 14.92
N ILE A 48 -0.91 -1.78 15.08
CA ILE A 48 -2.07 -2.45 15.65
C ILE A 48 -1.91 -2.39 17.16
N HIS A 49 -2.88 -1.77 17.82
CA HIS A 49 -2.94 -1.75 19.27
C HIS A 49 -3.86 -2.88 19.72
N ALA A 50 -3.31 -3.92 20.35
CA ALA A 50 -4.11 -4.92 21.03
C ALA A 50 -4.48 -4.42 22.44
N LEU A 51 -5.71 -4.66 22.88
CA LEU A 51 -6.18 -4.33 24.23
C LEU A 51 -5.54 -5.21 25.31
N ASP A 52 -4.97 -6.35 24.92
CA ASP A 52 -4.22 -7.22 25.80
C ASP A 52 -2.75 -6.75 25.88
N PRO A 53 -2.26 -6.28 27.05
CA PRO A 53 -0.86 -5.87 27.23
C PRO A 53 0.14 -7.03 27.09
N HIS A 54 -0.32 -8.28 27.04
CA HIS A 54 0.49 -9.47 26.74
C HIS A 54 0.38 -9.93 25.29
N ALA A 55 -0.60 -9.41 24.53
CA ALA A 55 -0.60 -9.59 23.09
C ALA A 55 0.50 -8.70 22.52
N ILE A 56 1.63 -9.34 22.18
CA ILE A 56 2.62 -8.66 21.36
C ILE A 56 1.96 -8.46 20.00
N ALA A 57 1.37 -7.29 19.79
CA ALA A 57 0.75 -6.91 18.52
C ALA A 57 1.86 -6.74 17.47
N ARG A 58 2.25 -7.87 16.88
CA ARG A 58 3.28 -8.05 15.86
C ARG A 58 2.73 -8.01 14.44
N GLU A 59 1.41 -7.95 14.31
CA GLU A 59 0.76 -7.93 13.00
C GLU A 59 1.05 -6.60 12.30
N ASN A 60 1.79 -6.69 11.19
CA ASN A 60 2.13 -5.59 10.32
C ASN A 60 1.45 -5.78 8.97
N TYR A 61 0.65 -4.81 8.55
CA TYR A 61 -0.04 -4.81 7.27
C TYR A 61 0.53 -3.70 6.38
N PRO A 62 1.63 -3.95 5.65
CA PRO A 62 2.18 -2.96 4.75
C PRO A 62 1.22 -2.71 3.59
N GLN A 63 0.99 -1.43 3.34
CA GLN A 63 0.04 -0.94 2.36
C GLN A 63 0.70 0.07 1.43
N VAL A 64 0.35 -0.03 0.16
CA VAL A 64 0.58 1.01 -0.83
C VAL A 64 -0.55 2.02 -0.73
N VAL A 65 -0.21 3.30 -0.70
CA VAL A 65 -1.16 4.41 -0.72
C VAL A 65 -1.27 4.96 -2.13
N LEU A 66 -2.49 5.02 -2.67
CA LEU A 66 -2.81 5.84 -3.82
C LEU A 66 -3.56 7.08 -3.36
N VAL A 67 -3.19 8.25 -3.87
CA VAL A 67 -3.83 9.53 -3.57
C VAL A 67 -4.41 10.10 -4.86
N CYS A 68 -5.72 10.37 -4.88
CA CYS A 68 -6.32 11.08 -6.01
C CYS A 68 -5.79 12.51 -6.05
N THR A 69 -5.22 12.92 -7.18
CA THR A 69 -4.60 14.25 -7.30
C THR A 69 -5.60 15.40 -7.43
N ASN A 70 -6.90 15.10 -7.52
CA ASN A 70 -7.98 16.09 -7.62
C ASN A 70 -8.66 16.39 -6.29
N CYS A 71 -9.03 15.36 -5.52
CA CYS A 71 -9.82 15.52 -4.28
C CYS A 71 -9.15 14.93 -3.03
N ALA A 72 -7.89 14.49 -3.14
CA ALA A 72 -7.12 13.88 -2.07
C ALA A 72 -7.71 12.58 -1.46
N HIS A 73 -8.75 11.99 -2.06
CA HIS A 73 -9.23 10.67 -1.63
C HIS A 73 -8.13 9.62 -1.76
N THR A 74 -7.93 8.85 -0.69
CA THR A 74 -6.89 7.84 -0.60
C THR A 74 -7.45 6.43 -0.74
N ARG A 75 -6.70 5.56 -1.41
CA ARG A 75 -6.93 4.12 -1.42
C ARG A 75 -5.72 3.41 -0.86
N TYR A 76 -5.97 2.38 -0.05
CA TYR A 76 -4.94 1.55 0.55
C TYR A 76 -5.03 0.15 -0.03
N PHE A 77 -3.91 -0.38 -0.47
CA PHE A 77 -3.82 -1.74 -1.01
C PHE A 77 -2.71 -2.51 -0.33
N MET A 78 -2.97 -3.77 0.02
CA MET A 78 -1.98 -4.63 0.65
C MET A 78 -0.76 -4.84 -0.26
N ALA A 79 0.44 -4.65 0.28
CA ALA A 79 1.69 -4.80 -0.46
C ALA A 79 2.09 -6.26 -0.69
N VAL A 80 1.67 -7.18 0.20
CA VAL A 80 2.02 -8.61 0.11
C VAL A 80 1.45 -9.29 -1.15
N PRO A 81 0.15 -9.15 -1.50
CA PRO A 81 -0.38 -9.74 -2.73
C PRO A 81 0.18 -9.10 -4.02
N MET A 82 0.86 -7.97 -3.91
CA MET A 82 1.58 -7.37 -5.03
C MET A 82 2.98 -7.99 -5.21
N GLY A 83 3.50 -8.70 -4.22
CA GLY A 83 4.88 -9.19 -4.21
C GLY A 83 5.92 -8.11 -3.90
N LEU A 84 5.51 -6.98 -3.29
CA LEU A 84 6.43 -5.93 -2.88
C LEU A 84 7.22 -6.32 -1.63
N VAL A 85 6.60 -7.09 -0.73
CA VAL A 85 7.17 -7.56 0.53
C VAL A 85 6.85 -9.05 0.65
N LEU A 86 7.80 -9.87 1.09
CA LEU A 86 7.52 -11.27 1.39
C LEU A 86 6.79 -11.37 2.73
N ALA A 87 5.88 -12.32 2.88
CA ALA A 87 5.19 -12.55 4.15
C ALA A 87 6.16 -12.78 5.32
N ASN A 88 7.35 -13.33 5.04
CA ASN A 88 8.39 -13.60 6.03
C ASN A 88 9.19 -12.35 6.45
N ASP A 89 9.11 -11.26 5.67
CA ASP A 89 9.79 -9.99 5.98
C ASP A 89 8.96 -9.11 6.94
N LEU A 90 7.73 -9.53 7.26
CA LEU A 90 6.85 -8.84 8.21
C LEU A 90 7.23 -9.06 9.67
N GLY A 91 8.24 -9.91 9.93
CA GLY A 91 8.69 -10.32 11.25
C GLY A 91 7.68 -11.24 11.96
N PRO A 92 8.13 -12.12 12.86
CA PRO A 92 7.25 -12.77 13.81
C PRO A 92 6.77 -11.79 14.87
#